data_AF-A0ABD0NEU7-F1
#
_entry.id   AF-A0ABD0NEU7-F1
#
_cell.length_a   1.000
_cell.length_b   1.000
_cell.length_c   1.000
_cell.angle_alpha   90.00
_cell.angle_beta   90.00
_cell.angle_gamma   90.00
#
_symmetry.space_group_name_H-M   'P 1'
#
loop_
_entity.id
_entity.type
_entity.pdbx_description
1 polymer ?
#
loop_
_entity_poly.entity_id
_entity_poly.type
_entity_poly.pdbx_seq_one_letter_code
_entity_poly.pdbx_strand_id
1 'polypeptide(L)' 'VSVSFESGSSVTYTFQEPFSVMRNHSRHSNSRESIAFSFLTTQTPAMLLTVNTYHQQYMAIILAHN' A
#
# COMPACT_ATOMS: atom_id res chain seq x y z
N VAL A 1 10.60 -13.52 -5.70
CA VAL A 1 11.48 -12.99 -4.63
C VAL A 1 10.63 -12.78 -3.39
N SER A 2 11.07 -13.25 -2.22
CA SER A 2 10.38 -13.09 -0.95
C SER A 2 11.32 -12.49 0.07
N VAL A 3 10.76 -11.85 1.10
CA VAL A 3 11.52 -11.23 2.20
C VAL A 3 10.84 -11.60 3.51
N SER A 4 11.65 -11.90 4.54
CA SER A 4 11.18 -12.13 5.91
C SER A 4 11.34 -10.85 6.73
N PHE A 5 10.34 -10.53 7.54
CA PHE A 5 10.34 -9.37 8.41
C PHE A 5 10.41 -9.80 9.87
N GLU A 6 11.24 -9.13 10.66
CA GLU A 6 11.18 -9.24 12.12
C GLU A 6 10.00 -8.42 12.65
N SER A 7 9.63 -8.66 13.92
CA SER A 7 8.60 -7.87 14.60
C SER A 7 8.92 -6.37 14.53
N GLY A 8 7.92 -5.56 14.16
CA GLY A 8 8.05 -4.11 14.01
C GLY A 8 8.71 -3.64 12.70
N SER A 9 9.20 -4.55 11.85
CA SER A 9 9.73 -4.18 10.52
C SER A 9 8.60 -3.87 9.53
N SER A 10 8.84 -2.96 8.59
CA SER A 10 7.90 -2.63 7.50
C SER A 10 8.64 -2.27 6.21
N VAL A 11 7.95 -2.40 5.08
CA VAL A 11 8.41 -1.91 3.77
C VAL A 11 7.43 -0.88 3.29
N THR A 12 7.95 0.31 2.97
CA THR A 12 7.18 1.37 2.32
C THR A 12 7.53 1.38 0.85
N TYR A 13 6.51 1.23 0.00
CA TYR A 13 6.63 1.46 -1.43
C TYR A 13 5.94 2.77 -1.79
N THR A 14 6.70 3.72 -2.31
CA THR A 14 6.16 5.01 -2.76
C THR A 14 5.96 4.96 -4.26
N PHE A 15 4.69 5.02 -4.69
CA PHE A 15 4.36 5.20 -6.10
C PHE A 15 4.83 6.59 -6.54
N GLN A 16 5.80 6.63 -7.46
CA GLN A 16 6.19 7.87 -8.12
C GLN A 16 5.45 7.93 -9.46
N GLU A 17 4.53 8.89 -9.60
CA GLU A 17 3.93 9.15 -10.91
C GLU A 17 5.02 9.71 -11.83
N PRO A 18 5.33 9.08 -12.98
CA PRO A 18 6.31 9.62 -13.91
C PRO A 18 5.84 11.00 -14.35
N PHE A 19 6.74 11.98 -14.36
CA PHE A 19 6.42 13.35 -14.79
C PHE A 19 5.78 13.31 -16.18
N SER A 20 4.46 13.44 -16.26
CA SER A 20 3.76 13.63 -17.52
C SER A 20 4.07 15.05 -17.99
N VAL A 21 5.15 15.22 -18.76
CA VAL A 21 5.37 16.42 -19.56
C VAL A 21 4.13 16.59 -20.46
N MET A 22 3.26 17.53 -20.06
CA MET A 22 1.97 17.84 -20.68
C MET A 22 0.88 16.75 -20.61
N ARG A 23 0.02 16.83 -19.58
CA ARG A 23 -1.40 16.55 -19.80
C ARG A 23 -2.27 17.39 -18.88
N ASN A 24 -3.22 18.10 -19.48
CA ASN A 24 -4.18 18.98 -18.81
C ASN A 24 -4.75 18.33 -17.53
N HIS A 25 -4.63 19.05 -16.42
CA HIS A 25 -5.04 18.65 -15.09
C HIS A 25 -6.57 18.44 -15.02
N SER A 26 -7.04 17.22 -15.28
CA SER A 26 -8.18 16.70 -14.54
C SER A 26 -7.66 16.21 -13.19
N ARG A 27 -8.19 16.73 -12.08
CA ARG A 27 -7.86 16.35 -10.67
C ARG A 27 -8.19 14.88 -10.32
N HIS A 28 -8.38 14.05 -11.33
CA HIS A 28 -8.67 12.64 -11.28
C HIS A 28 -7.97 12.01 -12.48
N SER A 29 -6.69 11.70 -12.35
CA SER A 29 -6.13 10.60 -13.13
C SER A 29 -6.84 9.35 -12.60
N ASN A 30 -7.61 8.66 -13.45
CA ASN A 30 -8.16 7.35 -13.12
C ASN A 30 -7.04 6.30 -13.16
N SER A 31 -5.95 6.52 -12.43
CA SER A 31 -4.86 5.55 -12.26
C SER A 31 -5.36 4.42 -11.36
N ARG A 32 -6.03 3.45 -11.98
CA ARG A 32 -6.42 2.21 -11.29
C ARG A 32 -5.17 1.39 -11.04
N GLU A 33 -4.68 1.44 -9.80
CA GLU A 33 -3.56 0.63 -9.33
C GLU A 33 -4.08 -0.70 -8.76
N SER A 34 -3.49 -1.81 -9.19
CA SER A 34 -3.82 -3.15 -8.68
C SER A 34 -2.64 -3.69 -7.90
N ILE A 35 -2.83 -3.93 -6.60
CA ILE A 35 -1.83 -4.49 -5.70
C ILE A 35 -2.25 -5.91 -5.35
N ALA A 36 -1.34 -6.87 -5.55
CA ALA A 36 -1.49 -8.24 -5.12
C ALA A 36 -0.29 -8.64 -4.26
N PHE A 37 -0.54 -9.23 -3.10
CA PHE A 37 0.50 -9.72 -2.20
C PHE A 37 0.04 -11.02 -1.51
N SER A 38 0.99 -11.76 -0.96
CA SER A 38 0.75 -12.96 -0.16
C SER A 38 1.54 -12.84 1.13
N PHE A 39 0.98 -13.34 2.23
CA PHE A 39 1.58 -13.20 3.55
C PHE A 39 1.53 -14.54 4.31
N LEU A 40 2.49 -14.70 5.22
CA LEU A 40 2.52 -15.77 6.21
C LEU A 40 2.88 -15.11 7.55
N THR A 41 2.01 -15.23 8.55
CA THR A 41 2.23 -14.67 9.89
C THR A 41 1.70 -15.64 10.94
N THR A 42 2.37 -15.68 12.09
CA THR A 42 1.92 -16.38 13.30
C THR A 42 1.29 -15.43 14.33
N GLN A 43 1.23 -14.13 14.03
CA GLN A 43 0.73 -13.08 14.92
C GLN A 43 -0.70 -12.68 14.57
N THR A 44 -1.57 -12.58 15.58
CA THR A 44 -2.93 -12.03 15.47
C THR A 44 -3.30 -11.27 16.76
N PRO A 45 -3.83 -10.02 16.68
CA PRO A 45 -4.09 -9.26 15.45
C PRO A 45 -2.80 -8.77 14.76
N ALA A 46 -2.87 -8.53 13.45
CA ALA A 46 -1.73 -8.05 12.66
C ALA A 46 -2.17 -7.07 11.56
N MET A 47 -1.42 -5.97 11.40
CA MET A 47 -1.58 -5.03 10.29
C MET A 47 -0.75 -5.51 9.10
N LEU A 48 -1.41 -5.88 7.99
CA LEU A 48 -0.76 -6.52 6.84
C LEU A 48 -0.38 -5.53 5.74
N LEU A 49 -1.21 -4.50 5.54
CA LEU A 49 -0.99 -3.45 4.55
C LEU A 49 -1.59 -2.14 5.03
N THR A 50 -0.88 -1.04 4.83
CA THR A 50 -1.42 0.31 4.90
C THR A 50 -1.10 1.06 3.61
N VAL A 51 -2.09 1.78 3.11
CA VAL A 51 -1.96 2.67 1.96
C VAL A 51 -2.39 4.04 2.42
N ASN A 52 -1.55 5.04 2.19
CA ASN A 52 -1.83 6.43 2.50
C ASN A 52 -1.67 7.25 1.23
N THR A 53 -2.54 8.22 1.04
CA THR A 53 -2.47 9.17 -0.07
C THR A 53 -1.96 10.51 0.43
N TYR A 54 -1.47 11.34 -0.49
CA TYR A 54 -1.12 12.74 -0.20
C TYR A 54 -2.31 13.53 0.40
N HIS A 55 -3.54 13.16 0.03
CA HIS A 55 -4.77 13.78 0.54
C HIS A 55 -5.26 13.19 1.86
N GLN A 56 -4.40 12.51 2.62
CA GLN A 56 -4.70 11.94 3.94
C GLN A 56 -5.84 10.89 3.93
N GLN A 57 -6.18 10.36 2.76
CA GLN A 57 -7.03 9.18 2.67
C GLN A 57 -6.17 7.94 2.93
N TYR A 58 -6.71 7.02 3.71
CA TYR A 58 -6.02 5.80 4.11
C TYR A 58 -6.88 4.56 3.86
N MET A 59 -6.21 3.44 3.61
CA MET A 59 -6.79 2.11 3.56
C MET A 59 -5.86 1.15 4.30
N ALA A 60 -6.44 0.21 5.05
CA ALA A 60 -5.67 -0.81 5.76
C ALA A 60 -6.29 -2.19 5.57
N ILE A 61 -5.44 -3.21 5.54
CA ILE A 61 -5.82 -4.62 5.61
C ILE A 61 -5.28 -5.16 6.93
N ILE A 62 -6.18 -5.66 7.77
CA ILE A 62 -5.88 -6.14 9.12
C ILE A 62 -6.38 -7.57 9.24
N LEU A 63 -5.54 -8.43 9.80
CA LEU A 63 -5.94 -9.75 10.27
C LEU A 63 -6.37 -9.64 11.74
N ALA A 64 -7.62 -9.95 12.03
CA ALA A 64 -8.20 -9.89 13.37
C ALA A 64 -8.92 -11.20 13.71
N HIS A 65 -9.19 -11.40 15.00
CA HIS A 65 -10.12 -12.43 15.44
C HIS A 65 -11.55 -12.04 15.04
N ASN A 66 -12.39 -13.05 14.78
CA ASN A 66 -13.83 -12.86 14.58
C ASN A 66 -14.52 -12.43 15.87
#